data_AF-A0A955Q5Z9-F1
#
_entry.id   AF-A0A955Q5Z9-F1
#
_cell.length_a   1.000
_cell.length_b   1.000
_cell.length_c   1.000
_cell.angle_alpha   90.00
_cell.angle_beta   90.00
_cell.angle_gamma   90.00
#
_symmetry.space_group_name_H-M   'P 1'
#
loop_
_entity.id
_entity.type
_entity.pdbx_description
1 polymer ?
#
loop_
_entity_poly.entity_id
_entity_poly.type
_entity_poly.pdbx_seq_one_letter_code
_entity_poly.pdbx_strand_id
1 'polypeptide(L)'
;LQTLQQENPHFTCIGTMTSPNGSTETWKGETGRIDQVMLRKYVKETESALYFVVGPPAMVDGLRKMLESTGIPKTNIRSEEFVGY
;
A
#
# COMPACT_ATOMS: atom_id res chain seq x y z
N LEU A 1 -9.50 6.04 -11.05
CA LEU A 1 -8.52 6.49 -10.03
C LEU A 1 -7.73 7.71 -10.49
N GLN A 2 -7.21 7.75 -11.72
CA GLN A 2 -6.49 8.92 -12.23
C GLN A 2 -7.35 10.20 -12.26
N THR A 3 -8.63 10.11 -12.62
CA THR A 3 -9.57 11.26 -12.58
C THR A 3 -9.78 11.79 -11.16
N LEU A 4 -9.95 10.91 -10.17
CA LEU A 4 -10.09 11.29 -8.75
C LEU A 4 -8.85 12.02 -8.21
N GLN A 5 -7.67 11.69 -8.72
CA GLN A 5 -6.43 12.37 -8.35
C GLN A 5 -6.33 13.77 -8.96
N GLN A 6 -6.98 14.01 -10.11
CA GLN A 6 -7.06 15.34 -10.70
C GLN A 6 -8.08 16.23 -9.99
N GLU A 7 -9.14 15.62 -9.44
CA GLU A 7 -10.23 16.35 -8.78
C GLU A 7 -9.96 16.64 -7.30
N ASN A 8 -9.05 15.92 -6.64
CA ASN A 8 -8.72 16.11 -5.24
C ASN A 8 -7.20 16.19 -5.00
N PRO A 9 -6.66 17.38 -4.65
CA PRO A 9 -5.23 17.56 -4.40
C PRO A 9 -4.74 16.84 -3.14
N HIS A 10 -5.64 16.35 -2.28
CA HIS A 10 -5.31 15.57 -1.08
C HIS A 10 -5.32 14.06 -1.33
N PHE A 11 -5.68 13.61 -2.54
CA PHE A 11 -5.66 12.20 -2.91
C PHE A 11 -4.44 11.90 -3.79
N THR A 12 -3.78 10.78 -3.54
CA THR A 12 -2.70 10.29 -4.39
C THR A 12 -2.81 8.78 -4.51
N CYS A 13 -2.82 8.28 -5.74
CA CYS A 13 -2.89 6.86 -6.05
C CYS A 13 -1.51 6.39 -6.55
N ILE A 14 -0.83 5.56 -5.77
CA ILE A 14 0.44 4.96 -6.15
C ILE A 14 0.23 3.48 -6.44
N GLY A 15 0.47 3.07 -7.68
CA GLY A 15 0.53 1.65 -8.06
C GLY A 15 1.96 1.13 -7.98
N THR A 16 2.12 -0.12 -7.55
CA THR A 16 3.40 -0.85 -7.63
C THR A 16 3.20 -2.21 -8.30
N MET A 17 4.22 -2.68 -9.01
CA MET A 17 4.22 -3.99 -9.66
C MET A 17 5.44 -4.82 -9.24
N THR A 18 5.20 -6.03 -8.71
CA THR A 18 6.26 -6.95 -8.26
C THR A 18 6.99 -7.66 -9.40
N SER A 19 6.34 -7.81 -10.57
CA SER A 19 6.92 -8.50 -11.72
C SER A 19 6.66 -7.73 -13.02
N PRO A 20 7.31 -6.57 -13.21
CA PRO A 20 7.06 -5.70 -14.36
C PRO A 20 7.56 -6.27 -15.70
N ASN A 21 8.47 -7.24 -15.68
CA ASN A 21 9.03 -7.83 -16.89
C ASN A 21 8.10 -8.83 -17.61
N GLY A 22 6.92 -9.13 -17.01
CA GLY A 22 5.93 -10.03 -17.58
C GLY A 22 4.83 -9.34 -18.39
N SER A 23 4.77 -8.01 -18.41
CA SER A 23 3.74 -7.25 -19.13
C SER A 23 4.17 -6.91 -20.55
N THR A 24 3.21 -6.94 -21.48
CA THR A 24 3.38 -6.44 -22.86
C THR A 24 3.59 -4.93 -22.92
N GLU A 25 3.22 -4.20 -21.86
CA GLU A 25 3.43 -2.76 -21.73
C GLU A 25 4.58 -2.42 -20.77
N THR A 26 5.31 -1.34 -21.07
CA THR A 26 6.40 -0.84 -20.23
C THR A 26 5.84 -0.15 -18.99
N TRP A 27 6.05 -0.77 -17.82
CA TRP A 27 5.68 -0.19 -16.54
C TRP A 27 6.63 0.94 -16.12
N LYS A 28 6.06 2.10 -15.80
CA LYS A 28 6.81 3.31 -15.37
C LYS A 28 6.60 3.68 -13.90
N GLY A 29 5.78 2.91 -13.16
CA GLY A 29 5.47 3.17 -11.76
C GLY A 29 6.46 2.52 -10.79
N GLU A 30 6.10 2.48 -9.51
CA GLU A 30 6.90 1.80 -8.49
C GLU A 30 7.02 0.30 -8.78
N THR A 31 8.14 -0.31 -8.41
CA THR A 31 8.36 -1.75 -8.61
C THR A 31 8.71 -2.41 -7.30
N GLY A 32 8.19 -3.62 -7.09
CA GLY A 32 8.37 -4.37 -5.85
C GLY A 32 7.12 -4.41 -4.97
N ARG A 33 7.30 -4.96 -3.77
CA ARG A 33 6.24 -5.07 -2.75
C ARG A 33 6.09 -3.76 -2.02
N ILE A 34 4.91 -3.54 -1.45
CA ILE A 34 4.68 -2.45 -0.51
C ILE A 34 5.48 -2.76 0.75
N ASP A 35 6.46 -1.91 1.06
CA ASP A 35 7.35 -2.02 2.22
C ASP A 35 7.50 -0.66 2.95
N GLN A 36 8.30 -0.63 4.02
CA GLN A 36 8.52 0.58 4.80
C GLN A 36 9.20 1.70 3.98
N VAL A 37 10.05 1.35 3.02
CA VAL A 37 10.76 2.32 2.18
C VAL A 37 9.76 3.02 1.26
N MET A 38 8.88 2.26 0.61
CA MET A 38 7.79 2.79 -0.20
C MET A 38 6.85 3.65 0.65
N LEU A 39 6.49 3.20 1.87
CA LEU A 39 5.61 3.95 2.74
C LEU A 39 6.18 5.31 3.12
N ARG A 40 7.46 5.36 3.53
CA ARG A 40 8.16 6.61 3.92
C ARG A 40 8.35 7.58 2.75
N LYS A 41 8.41 7.07 1.52
CA LYS A 41 8.51 7.90 0.32
C LYS A 41 7.25 8.75 0.10
N TYR A 42 6.08 8.24 0.46
CA TYR A 42 4.79 8.88 0.17
C TYR A 42 4.02 9.37 1.40
N VAL A 43 4.29 8.83 2.58
CA VAL A 43 3.60 9.17 3.84
C VAL A 43 4.57 9.87 4.78
N LYS A 44 4.43 11.20 4.89
CA LYS A 44 5.30 12.04 5.74
C LYS A 44 5.18 11.71 7.23
N GLU A 45 3.97 11.56 7.74
CA GLU A 45 3.71 11.23 9.15
C GLU A 45 3.15 9.81 9.25
N THR A 46 4.07 8.85 9.25
CA THR A 46 3.74 7.42 9.17
C THR A 46 3.09 6.90 10.47
N GLU A 47 3.46 7.46 11.61
CA GLU A 47 3.02 6.97 12.93
C GLU A 47 1.60 7.43 13.33
N SER A 48 1.16 8.58 12.81
CA SER A 48 -0.17 9.17 13.08
C SER A 48 -1.25 8.75 12.07
N ALA A 49 -0.85 8.11 10.97
CA ALA A 49 -1.77 7.73 9.90
C ALA A 49 -2.67 6.54 10.26
N LEU A 50 -3.86 6.51 9.64
CA LEU A 50 -4.78 5.38 9.71
C LEU A 50 -4.59 4.50 8.47
N TYR A 51 -4.31 3.22 8.69
CA TYR A 51 -4.01 2.26 7.63
C TYR A 51 -5.19 1.34 7.40
N PHE A 52 -5.59 1.23 6.13
CA PHE A 52 -6.57 0.26 5.67
C PHE A 52 -5.86 -0.74 4.76
N VAL A 53 -5.88 -2.01 5.14
CA VAL A 53 -5.19 -3.08 4.43
C VAL A 53 -6.20 -4.13 4.01
N VAL A 54 -6.34 -4.33 2.70
CA VAL A 54 -7.36 -5.21 2.14
C VAL A 54 -6.76 -6.02 1.00
N GLY A 55 -6.93 -7.34 1.02
CA GLY A 55 -6.39 -8.20 -0.02
C GLY A 55 -6.25 -9.67 0.38
N PRO A 56 -5.40 -10.44 -0.33
CA PRO A 56 -5.12 -11.83 -0.01
C PRO A 56 -4.54 -11.98 1.41
N PRO A 57 -4.85 -13.06 2.15
CA PRO A 57 -4.42 -13.22 3.55
C PRO A 57 -2.91 -13.05 3.76
N ALA A 58 -2.08 -13.59 2.86
CA ALA A 58 -0.62 -13.45 2.94
C ALA A 58 -0.15 -12.00 2.77
N MET A 59 -0.84 -11.20 1.95
CA MET A 59 -0.54 -9.78 1.78
C MET A 59 -0.96 -8.98 3.02
N VAL A 60 -2.17 -9.24 3.53
CA VAL A 60 -2.71 -8.54 4.69
C VAL A 60 -1.86 -8.79 5.93
N ASP A 61 -1.51 -10.05 6.22
CA ASP A 61 -0.65 -10.43 7.34
C ASP A 61 0.75 -9.81 7.21
N GLY A 62 1.35 -9.88 6.02
CA GLY A 62 2.66 -9.28 5.76
C GLY A 62 2.70 -7.77 5.99
N LEU A 63 1.70 -7.05 5.46
CA LEU A 63 1.61 -5.60 5.62
C LEU A 63 1.29 -5.19 7.06
N ARG A 64 0.39 -5.92 7.73
CA ARG A 64 0.09 -5.67 9.13
C ARG A 64 1.34 -5.81 10.01
N LYS A 65 2.09 -6.91 9.86
CA LYS A 65 3.34 -7.13 10.60
C LYS A 65 4.37 -6.04 10.32
N MET A 66 4.50 -5.64 9.06
CA MET A 66 5.39 -4.54 8.69
C MET A 66 4.96 -3.24 9.41
N LEU A 67 3.69 -2.83 9.34
CA LEU A 67 3.20 -1.60 9.99
C LEU A 67 3.42 -1.64 11.51
N GLU A 68 3.11 -2.77 12.16
CA GLU A 68 3.35 -2.96 13.59
C GLU A 68 4.84 -2.83 13.96
N SER A 69 5.75 -3.39 13.14
CA SER A 69 7.20 -3.28 13.36
C SER A 69 7.74 -1.86 13.23
N THR A 70 6.99 -0.97 12.56
CA THR A 70 7.36 0.44 12.38
C THR A 70 6.86 1.36 13.50
N GLY A 71 6.29 0.80 14.57
CA GLY A 71 5.79 1.56 15.72
C GLY A 71 4.36 2.05 15.58
N ILE A 72 3.65 1.66 14.51
CA ILE A 72 2.26 2.05 14.30
C ILE A 72 1.37 1.25 15.26
N PRO A 73 0.52 1.92 16.06
CA PRO A 73 -0.39 1.23 16.96
C PRO A 73 -1.36 0.32 16.20
N LYS A 74 -1.64 -0.87 16.75
CA LYS A 74 -2.65 -1.79 16.18
C LYS A 74 -4.03 -1.15 16.04
N THR A 75 -4.37 -0.19 16.89
CA THR A 75 -5.62 0.59 16.82
C THR A 75 -5.74 1.43 15.55
N ASN A 76 -4.61 1.74 14.91
CA ASN A 76 -4.54 2.54 13.69
C ASN A 76 -4.47 1.66 12.43
N ILE A 77 -4.56 0.33 12.56
CA ILE A 77 -4.51 -0.61 11.44
C ILE A 77 -5.85 -1.31 11.36
N ARG A 78 -6.56 -1.11 10.26
CA ARG A 78 -7.81 -1.77 9.92
C ARG A 78 -7.55 -2.73 8.77
N SER A 79 -7.69 -4.01 9.01
CA SER A 79 -7.43 -5.04 8.01
C SER A 79 -8.69 -5.84 7.69
N GLU A 80 -8.92 -6.10 6.41
CA GLU A 80 -9.96 -7.01 5.94
C GLU A 80 -9.33 -8.08 5.05
N GLU A 81 -9.56 -9.33 5.39
CA GLU A 81 -9.04 -10.47 4.65
C GLU A 81 -10.14 -11.04 3.76
N PHE A 82 -9.88 -11.10 2.45
CA PHE A 82 -10.76 -11.81 1.53
C PHE A 82 -10.25 -13.24 1.35
N VAL A 83 -10.89 -14.18 2.04
CA VAL A 83 -10.75 -15.62 1.83
C VAL A 83 -11.84 -16.07 0.85
N GLY A 84 -11.60 -15.89 -0.45
CA GLY A 84 -12.58 -16.30 -1.46
C GLY A 84 -12.11 -16.07 -2.89
N TYR A 85 -11.27 -16.96 -3.38
CA TYR A 85 -11.09 -17.29 -4.80
C TYR A 85 -10.76 -18.76 -4.95
#